data_AF-A0A412H4L1-F1
#
_entry.id   AF-A0A412H4L1-F1
#
_cell.length_a   1.000
_cell.length_b   1.000
_cell.length_c   1.000
_cell.angle_alpha   90.00
_cell.angle_beta   90.00
_cell.angle_gamma   90.00
#
_symmetry.space_group_name_H-M   'P 1'
#
loop_
_entity.id
_entity.type
_entity.pdbx_description
1 polymer ?
#
loop_
_entity_poly.entity_id
_entity_poly.type
_entity_poly.pdbx_seq_one_letter_code
_entity_poly.pdbx_strand_id
1 'polypeptide(L)' 'MDKPIDIPANLYEDEVVCFMADRYRTTTERVMQCFLVQETGIPVPEKESLPFRLTDNEMEILRELLSRSGS' A
#
# COMPACT_ATOMS: atom_id res chain seq x y z
N MET A 1 11.00 -6.99 -16.70
CA MET A 1 10.13 -5.93 -17.30
C MET A 1 9.21 -5.52 -16.17
N ASP A 2 9.82 -4.83 -15.23
CA ASP A 2 9.25 -4.51 -13.93
C ASP A 2 8.35 -3.31 -14.18
N LYS A 3 7.10 -3.60 -14.53
CA LYS A 3 6.06 -2.57 -14.59
C LYS A 3 5.97 -2.03 -13.16
N PRO A 4 6.36 -0.77 -12.88
CA PRO A 4 6.00 -0.17 -11.62
C PRO A 4 4.49 -0.30 -11.53
N ILE A 5 3.99 -0.89 -10.43
CA ILE A 5 2.58 -0.87 -10.15
C ILE A 5 2.24 0.60 -9.94
N ASP A 6 1.70 1.21 -10.99
CA ASP A 6 1.30 2.61 -10.99
C ASP A 6 0.01 2.67 -10.17
N ILE A 7 0.16 2.96 -8.87
CA ILE A 7 -0.98 3.08 -7.97
C ILE A 7 -1.72 4.35 -8.38
N PRO A 8 -3.00 4.25 -8.76
CA PRO A 8 -3.75 5.40 -9.22
C PRO A 8 -3.92 6.41 -8.07
N ALA A 9 -3.77 7.70 -8.40
CA ALA A 9 -3.63 8.76 -7.41
C ALA A 9 -4.84 8.88 -6.46
N ASN A 10 -6.02 8.50 -6.95
CA ASN A 10 -7.27 8.47 -6.20
C ASN A 10 -7.22 7.54 -4.97
N LEU A 11 -6.38 6.50 -4.98
CA LEU A 11 -6.25 5.61 -3.83
C LEU A 11 -5.48 6.25 -2.68
N TYR A 12 -4.56 7.20 -2.94
CA TYR A 12 -3.89 7.92 -1.85
C TYR A 12 -4.83 8.84 -1.08
N GLU A 13 -5.95 9.24 -1.69
CA GLU A 13 -6.99 10.06 -1.09
C GLU A 13 -8.16 9.22 -0.54
N ASP A 14 -8.12 7.89 -0.72
CA ASP A 14 -9.17 7.00 -0.24
C ASP A 14 -9.22 6.98 1.30
N GLU A 15 -10.43 7.02 1.85
CA GLU A 15 -10.66 7.09 3.30
C GLU A 15 -10.00 5.94 4.06
N VAL A 16 -9.98 4.75 3.45
CA VAL A 16 -9.35 3.55 4.06
C VAL A 16 -7.85 3.74 4.17
N VAL A 17 -7.23 4.28 3.12
CA VAL A 17 -5.79 4.46 3.04
C VAL A 17 -5.35 5.59 3.96
N CYS A 18 -6.14 6.66 4.03
CA CYS A 18 -5.98 7.73 5.00
C CYS A 18 -6.10 7.21 6.44
N PHE A 19 -7.08 6.35 6.72
CA PHE A 19 -7.24 5.73 8.04
C PHE A 19 -6.04 4.85 8.42
N MET A 20 -5.53 4.04 7.48
CA MET A 20 -4.32 3.25 7.72
C MET A 20 -3.09 4.14 7.95
N ALA A 21 -2.96 5.23 7.18
CA ALA A 21 -1.87 6.18 7.33
C ALA A 21 -1.88 6.82 8.73
N ASP A 22 -3.05 7.24 9.21
CA ASP A 22 -3.22 7.75 10.59
C ASP A 22 -2.88 6.68 11.64
N ARG A 23 -3.41 5.47 11.48
CA ARG A 23 -3.18 4.33 12.38
C ARG A 23 -1.69 4.01 12.54
N TYR A 24 -0.93 4.02 11.45
CA TYR A 24 0.51 3.75 11.43
C TYR A 24 1.37 5.01 11.61
N ARG A 25 0.74 6.19 11.84
CA ARG A 25 1.39 7.51 11.93
C ARG A 25 2.37 7.75 10.79
N THR A 26 1.90 7.52 9.59
CA THR A 26 2.68 7.55 8.36
C THR A 26 1.88 8.25 7.25
N THR A 27 2.43 8.32 6.03
CA THR A 27 1.70 8.85 4.87
C THR A 27 1.01 7.74 4.10
N THR A 28 -0.03 8.10 3.34
CA THR A 28 -0.75 7.17 2.46
C THR A 28 0.18 6.54 1.42
N GLU A 29 1.19 7.28 0.96
CA GLU A 29 2.27 6.77 0.10
C GLU A 29 3.04 5.61 0.75
N ARG A 30 3.40 5.74 2.03
CA ARG A 30 4.12 4.70 2.77
C ARG A 30 3.25 3.48 3.03
N VAL A 31 1.96 3.66 3.27
CA VAL A 31 1.00 2.55 3.38
C VAL A 31 0.96 1.76 2.08
N MET A 32 0.82 2.46 0.96
CA MET A 32 0.80 1.87 -0.38
C MET A 32 2.11 1.19 -0.76
N GLN A 33 3.25 1.80 -0.44
CA GLN A 33 4.55 1.17 -0.62
C GLN A 33 4.66 -0.13 0.19
N CYS A 34 4.14 -0.14 1.43
CA CYS A 34 4.10 -1.33 2.27
C CYS A 34 3.20 -2.43 1.71
N PHE A 35 2.06 -2.04 1.16
CA PHE A 35 1.16 -2.94 0.46
C PHE A 35 1.87 -3.60 -0.74
N LEU A 36 2.48 -2.80 -1.62
CA LEU A 36 3.15 -3.32 -2.81
C LEU A 36 4.26 -4.30 -2.47
N VAL A 37 5.14 -3.93 -1.53
CA VAL A 37 6.25 -4.78 -1.06
C VAL A 37 5.73 -6.13 -0.56
N GLN A 38 4.67 -6.12 0.23
CA GLN A 38 4.09 -7.34 0.78
C GLN A 38 3.32 -8.16 -0.27
N GLU A 39 2.68 -7.51 -1.22
CA GLU A 39 1.89 -8.17 -2.27
C GLU A 39 2.79 -8.82 -3.32
N THR A 40 3.80 -8.08 -3.79
CA THR A 40 4.77 -8.56 -4.79
C THR A 40 5.87 -9.43 -4.19
N GLY A 41 6.04 -9.39 -2.85
CA GLY A 41 7.09 -10.13 -2.14
C GLY A 41 8.51 -9.66 -2.46
N ILE A 42 8.67 -8.55 -3.18
CA ILE A 42 9.98 -7.96 -3.47
C ILE A 42 10.45 -7.25 -2.20
N PRO A 43 11.58 -7.68 -1.61
CA PRO A 43 12.13 -6.99 -0.46
C PRO A 43 12.57 -5.58 -0.88
N VAL A 44 12.06 -4.56 -0.21
CA VAL A 44 12.61 -3.20 -0.30
C VAL A 44 14.06 -3.23 0.21
N PRO A 45 14.96 -2.43 -0.39
CA PRO A 45 16.33 -2.31 0.10
C PRO A 45 16.31 -1.95 1.60
N GLU A 46 17.18 -2.58 2.40
CA GLU A 46 17.18 -2.50 3.88
C GLU A 46 17.18 -1.06 4.45
N LYS A 47 17.61 -0.08 3.65
CA LYS A 47 17.57 1.37 3.98
C LYS A 47 16.15 1.95 4.02
N GLU A 48 15.18 1.29 3.38
CA GLU A 48 13.76 1.60 3.38
C GLU A 48 12.95 0.49 4.08
N SER A 49 13.54 -0.17 5.07
CA SER A 49 12.81 -1.10 5.94
C SER A 49 11.55 -0.40 6.44
N LEU A 50 10.40 -0.87 5.97
CA LEU A 50 9.12 -0.29 6.34
C LEU A 50 8.92 -0.53 7.84
N PRO A 51 8.70 0.53 8.64
CA PRO A 51 8.66 0.40 10.10
C PRO A 51 7.43 -0.36 10.60
N PHE A 52 6.49 -0.68 9.72
CA PHE A 52 5.27 -1.39 10.00
C PHE A 52 4.93 -2.33 8.86
N ARG A 53 4.07 -3.30 9.16
CA ARG A 53 3.58 -4.30 8.23
C ARG A 53 2.06 -4.32 8.32
N LEU A 54 1.39 -4.25 7.17
CA LEU A 54 -0.06 -4.37 7.09
C LEU A 54 -0.50 -5.78 7.50
N THR A 55 -1.60 -5.86 8.20
CA THR A 55 -2.26 -7.12 8.57
C THR A 55 -2.95 -7.75 7.34
N ASP A 56 -3.23 -9.06 7.40
CA ASP A 56 -3.92 -9.76 6.30
C ASP A 56 -5.25 -9.08 5.90
N ASN A 57 -6.04 -8.63 6.90
CA ASN A 57 -7.29 -7.91 6.64
C ASN A 57 -7.06 -6.59 5.88
N GLU A 58 -6.06 -5.81 6.28
CA GLU A 58 -5.73 -4.54 5.62
C GLU A 58 -5.23 -4.78 4.19
N MET A 59 -4.43 -5.84 4.00
CA MET A 59 -3.98 -6.28 2.67
C MET A 59 -5.13 -6.68 1.76
N GLU A 60 -6.12 -7.42 2.27
CA GLU A 60 -7.32 -7.78 1.48
C GLU A 60 -8.14 -6.55 1.10
N ILE A 61 -8.37 -5.62 2.04
CA ILE A 61 -9.11 -4.39 1.75
C ILE A 61 -8.40 -3.56 0.66
N LEU A 62 -7.07 -3.40 0.76
CA LEU A 62 -6.30 -2.67 -0.27
C LEU A 62 -6.31 -3.36 -1.63
N ARG A 63 -6.26 -4.70 -1.67
CA ARG A 63 -6.43 -5.48 -2.90
C ARG A 63 -7.79 -5.24 -3.55
N GLU A 64 -8.86 -5.26 -2.76
CA GLU A 64 -10.20 -4.98 -3.26
C GLU A 64 -10.31 -3.54 -3.78
N LEU A 65 -9.74 -2.56 -3.08
CA LEU A 65 -9.72 -1.17 -3.53
C LEU A 65 -8.99 -1.01 -4.87
N LEU A 66 -7.79 -1.59 -5.01
CA LEU A 66 -7.04 -1.58 -6.27
C LEU A 66 -7.83 -2.24 -7.41
N SER A 67 -8.44 -3.39 -7.13
CA SER A 67 -9.28 -4.12 -8.10
C SER A 67 -10.50 -3.32 -8.55
N ARG A 68 -11.08 -2.49 -7.68
CA ARG A 68 -12.21 -1.60 -8.01
C ARG A 68 -11.79 -0.33 -8.74
N SER A 69 -10.59 0.18 -8.47
CA SER A 69 -10.07 1.40 -9.08
C SER A 69 -9.52 1.21 -10.50
N GLY A 70 -9.18 -0.03 -10.89
CA GLY A 70 -8.62 -0.37 -12.20
C GLY A 70 -9.64 -0.74 -13.29
N SER A 71 -10.93 -0.46 -13.08
CA SER A 71 -12.02 -0.87 -13.98
C SER A 71 -12.67 0.29 -14.74
#